data_AF-A0A8S1ATD6-F1
#
_entry.id   AF-A0A8S1ATD6-F1
#
_cell.length_a   1.000
_cell.length_b   1.000
_cell.length_c   1.000
_cell.angle_alpha   90.00
_cell.angle_beta   90.00
_cell.angle_gamma   90.00
#
_symmetry.space_group_name_H-M   'P 1'
#
loop_
_entity.id
_entity.type
_entity.pdbx_description
1 polymer ?
#
loop_
_entity_poly.entity_id
_entity_poly.type
_entity_poly.pdbx_seq_one_letter_code
_entity_poly.pdbx_strand_id
1 'polypeptide(L)'
;MDLEDRGNFVKSNNLCFNCLAPGHSVLKCRVPVSCRLCHRRHHSLLHTDSAQINKKQVIPTPVNTCIEETQNVQVTTMIASSHLATKQSIALLATAVVPTRNEEGHIVLLRALIDQGSQAAFISERATQLLKLKKHPVKGTIVGVGSTRTDVKHVVQLEIGSRWDNKFSLSIQPYVISKQLTAKIPTQVITTNNWQHLEALNLADPSYHTPGSIDMLLGVKEYTSIIQQGIIKGPPGTPCAHQTSRGWIIFGEINTNPEYTYK
;
A
#
# COMPACT_ATOMS: atom_id res chain seq x y z
N MET A 1 -34.56 -7.31 -27.73
CA MET A 1 -34.51 -6.92 -26.32
C MET A 1 -33.07 -6.59 -26.03
N ASP A 2 -32.79 -5.31 -25.78
CA ASP A 2 -31.44 -4.82 -25.51
C ASP A 2 -30.90 -5.40 -24.18
N LEU A 3 -29.59 -5.38 -23.94
CA LEU A 3 -28.99 -5.85 -22.69
C LEU A 3 -29.55 -5.13 -21.46
N GLU A 4 -29.83 -3.83 -21.60
CA GLU A 4 -30.49 -3.02 -20.57
C GLU A 4 -31.94 -3.48 -20.33
N ASP A 5 -32.69 -3.78 -21.40
CA ASP A 5 -34.04 -4.34 -21.30
C ASP A 5 -34.04 -5.72 -20.62
N ARG A 6 -33.02 -6.55 -20.85
CA ARG A 6 -32.89 -7.88 -20.23
C ARG A 6 -32.61 -7.77 -18.74
N GLY A 7 -31.71 -6.85 -18.36
CA GLY A 7 -31.44 -6.56 -16.95
C GLY A 7 -32.68 -6.02 -16.23
N ASN A 8 -33.40 -5.10 -16.88
CA ASN A 8 -34.66 -4.56 -16.38
C ASN A 8 -35.75 -5.63 -16.28
N PHE A 9 -35.88 -6.52 -17.26
CA PHE A 9 -36.82 -7.63 -17.22
C PHE A 9 -36.58 -8.56 -16.03
N VAL A 10 -35.31 -8.94 -15.79
CA VAL A 10 -34.92 -9.80 -14.65
C VAL A 10 -35.21 -9.11 -13.32
N LYS A 11 -34.95 -7.79 -13.24
CA LYS A 11 -35.23 -6.98 -12.05
C LYS A 11 -36.72 -6.84 -11.78
N SER A 12 -37.52 -6.49 -12.80
CA SER A 12 -38.97 -6.28 -12.68
C SER A 12 -39.73 -7.57 -12.37
N ASN A 13 -39.21 -8.73 -12.77
CA ASN A 13 -39.81 -10.03 -12.50
C ASN A 13 -39.19 -10.77 -11.29
N ASN A 14 -38.34 -10.10 -10.49
CA ASN A 14 -37.69 -10.68 -9.31
C ASN A 14 -36.99 -12.03 -9.57
N LEU A 15 -36.32 -12.14 -10.72
CA LEU A 15 -35.59 -13.34 -11.12
C LEU A 15 -34.13 -13.25 -10.66
N CYS A 16 -33.53 -14.40 -10.35
CA CYS A 16 -32.12 -14.48 -10.01
C CYS A 16 -31.24 -14.15 -11.24
N PHE A 17 -30.35 -13.16 -11.14
CA PHE A 17 -29.44 -12.80 -12.25
C PHE A 17 -28.43 -13.90 -12.62
N ASN A 18 -28.32 -14.98 -11.84
CA ASN A 18 -27.41 -16.10 -12.13
C ASN A 18 -28.09 -17.25 -12.87
N CYS A 19 -29.28 -17.67 -12.43
CA CYS A 19 -29.99 -18.83 -12.98
C CYS A 19 -31.35 -18.49 -13.60
N LEU A 20 -31.78 -17.23 -13.56
CA LEU A 20 -33.06 -16.72 -14.07
C LEU A 20 -34.31 -17.34 -13.42
N ALA A 21 -34.16 -18.06 -12.30
CA ALA A 21 -35.27 -18.60 -11.54
C ALA A 21 -35.77 -17.61 -10.46
N PRO A 22 -37.08 -17.59 -10.16
CA PRO A 22 -37.65 -16.73 -9.12
C PRO A 22 -37.29 -17.20 -7.69
N GLY A 23 -37.61 -16.37 -6.71
CA GLY A 23 -37.60 -16.73 -5.28
C GLY A 23 -36.25 -16.62 -4.57
N HIS A 24 -35.18 -16.20 -5.26
CA HIS A 24 -33.88 -15.96 -4.63
C HIS A 24 -33.02 -14.97 -5.43
N SER A 25 -32.05 -14.34 -4.74
CA SER A 25 -31.05 -13.48 -5.37
C SER A 25 -29.79 -14.28 -5.76
N VAL A 26 -28.92 -13.68 -6.59
CA VAL A 26 -27.62 -14.25 -6.98
C VAL A 26 -26.78 -14.71 -5.78
N LEU A 27 -26.82 -13.93 -4.70
CA LEU A 27 -26.10 -14.19 -3.45
C LEU A 27 -26.59 -15.47 -2.76
N LYS A 28 -27.88 -15.80 -2.89
CA LYS A 28 -28.50 -16.99 -2.31
C LYS A 28 -28.68 -18.12 -3.33
N CYS A 29 -28.17 -17.96 -4.55
CA CYS A 29 -28.31 -18.95 -5.62
C CYS A 29 -27.42 -20.17 -5.36
N ARG A 30 -28.01 -21.36 -5.34
CA ARG A 30 -27.30 -22.63 -5.14
C ARG A 30 -26.84 -23.28 -6.45
N VAL A 31 -27.25 -22.74 -7.60
CA VAL A 31 -26.87 -23.26 -8.91
C VAL A 31 -25.40 -22.90 -9.19
N PRO A 32 -24.51 -23.88 -9.40
CA PRO A 32 -23.08 -23.66 -9.60
C PRO A 32 -22.77 -23.32 -11.06
N VAL A 33 -23.43 -22.30 -11.59
CA VAL A 33 -23.22 -21.80 -12.96
C VAL A 33 -22.63 -20.39 -12.88
N SER A 34 -21.68 -20.12 -13.78
CA SER A 34 -21.04 -18.82 -13.97
C SER A 34 -21.12 -18.41 -15.43
N CYS A 35 -21.01 -17.10 -15.68
CA CYS A 35 -20.96 -16.53 -17.02
C CYS A 35 -19.83 -17.18 -17.84
N ARG A 36 -20.12 -17.61 -19.07
CA ARG A 36 -19.13 -18.23 -19.95
C ARG A 36 -18.09 -17.25 -20.50
N LEU A 37 -18.36 -15.94 -20.40
CA LEU A 37 -17.51 -14.89 -20.97
C LEU A 37 -16.54 -14.29 -19.94
N CYS A 38 -16.99 -14.05 -18.71
CA CYS A 38 -16.14 -13.45 -17.67
C CYS A 38 -16.05 -14.25 -16.37
N HIS A 39 -16.64 -15.45 -16.32
CA HIS A 39 -16.57 -16.37 -15.17
C HIS A 39 -17.13 -15.82 -13.85
N ARG A 40 -17.88 -14.71 -13.88
CA ARG A 40 -18.61 -14.14 -12.73
C ARG A 40 -20.00 -14.75 -12.57
N ARG A 41 -20.60 -14.57 -11.38
CA ARG A 41 -21.91 -15.14 -11.01
C ARG A 41 -23.09 -14.35 -11.59
N HIS A 42 -23.25 -14.43 -12.91
CA HIS A 42 -24.43 -14.00 -13.63
C HIS A 42 -24.66 -14.87 -14.86
N HIS A 43 -25.89 -14.88 -15.36
CA HIS A 43 -26.24 -15.61 -16.55
C HIS A 43 -25.57 -14.98 -17.77
N SER A 44 -24.98 -15.79 -18.67
CA SER A 44 -24.23 -15.28 -19.83
C SER A 44 -25.03 -14.34 -20.74
N LEU A 45 -26.35 -14.44 -20.71
CA LEU A 45 -27.29 -13.55 -21.42
C LEU A 45 -27.37 -12.13 -20.84
N LEU A 46 -26.89 -11.91 -19.61
CA LEU A 46 -26.87 -10.60 -18.94
C LEU A 46 -25.45 -10.02 -18.89
N HIS A 47 -24.50 -10.61 -19.61
CA HIS A 47 -23.12 -10.14 -19.63
C HIS A 47 -23.01 -8.82 -20.39
N THR A 48 -22.39 -7.82 -19.75
CA THR A 48 -22.03 -6.53 -20.36
C THR A 48 -20.51 -6.35 -20.30
N ASP A 49 -19.91 -6.06 -21.46
CA ASP A 49 -18.48 -5.77 -21.55
C ASP A 49 -18.19 -4.42 -20.88
N SER A 50 -17.34 -4.44 -19.84
CA SER A 50 -17.05 -3.28 -18.99
C SER A 50 -16.17 -2.22 -19.66
N ALA A 51 -16.05 -2.21 -20.99
CA ALA A 51 -15.16 -1.32 -21.73
C ALA A 51 -15.81 0.00 -22.20
N GLN A 52 -17.11 0.25 -21.95
CA GLN A 52 -17.81 1.41 -22.55
C GLN A 52 -18.55 2.38 -21.63
N ILE A 53 -18.44 2.30 -20.29
CA ILE A 53 -19.18 3.21 -19.40
C ILE A 53 -18.24 4.04 -18.55
N ASN A 54 -17.74 5.15 -19.12
CA ASN A 54 -17.22 6.28 -18.34
C ASN A 54 -17.32 7.61 -19.11
N LYS A 55 -18.54 7.97 -19.52
CA LYS A 55 -18.91 9.34 -19.90
C LYS A 55 -20.28 9.68 -19.31
N LYS A 56 -20.28 10.48 -18.24
CA LYS A 56 -21.29 11.47 -17.80
C LYS A 56 -20.84 12.00 -16.42
N GLN A 57 -20.10 13.12 -16.39
CA GLN A 57 -20.57 14.47 -16.05
C GLN A 57 -21.37 14.54 -14.74
N VAL A 58 -20.71 15.07 -13.70
CA VAL A 58 -21.28 15.40 -12.40
C VAL A 58 -21.51 16.91 -12.36
N ILE A 59 -22.75 17.33 -12.12
CA ILE A 59 -23.12 18.70 -11.73
C ILE A 59 -23.41 18.65 -10.22
N PRO A 60 -22.94 19.63 -9.41
CA PRO A 60 -23.10 19.59 -7.96
C PRO A 60 -24.37 20.32 -7.50
N THR A 61 -25.09 19.74 -6.53
CA THR A 61 -25.87 20.52 -5.54
C THR A 61 -26.02 19.75 -4.22
N PRO A 62 -26.14 20.45 -3.08
CA PRO A 62 -25.82 19.92 -1.75
C PRO A 62 -27.08 19.61 -0.91
N VAL A 63 -27.08 18.54 -0.11
CA VAL A 63 -27.94 18.42 1.08
C VAL A 63 -27.27 17.54 2.14
N ASN A 64 -27.22 18.07 3.36
CA ASN A 64 -26.88 17.40 4.63
C ASN A 64 -27.72 16.15 4.89
N THR A 65 -27.08 15.02 5.24
CA THR A 65 -27.49 14.20 6.41
C THR A 65 -26.35 13.29 6.86
N CYS A 66 -26.13 13.22 8.18
CA CYS A 66 -25.27 12.26 8.84
C CYS A 66 -25.85 10.84 8.72
N ILE A 67 -25.07 9.91 8.16
CA ILE A 67 -25.24 8.46 8.39
C ILE A 67 -23.84 7.86 8.53
N GLU A 68 -23.55 7.34 9.72
CA GLU A 68 -22.43 6.44 9.99
C GLU A 68 -22.67 5.12 9.24
N GLU A 69 -22.13 4.97 8.03
CA GLU A 69 -22.02 3.66 7.38
C GLU A 69 -20.61 3.10 7.61
N THR A 70 -20.56 1.97 8.31
CA THR A 70 -19.37 1.12 8.38
C THR A 70 -19.09 0.56 6.98
N GLN A 71 -18.28 1.29 6.21
CA GLN A 71 -17.89 0.87 4.87
C GLN A 71 -17.08 -0.44 4.95
N ASN A 72 -17.62 -1.48 4.33
CA ASN A 72 -16.95 -2.75 4.14
C ASN A 72 -15.91 -2.59 3.02
N VAL A 73 -14.75 -2.02 3.34
CA VAL A 73 -13.68 -1.78 2.37
C VAL A 73 -12.87 -3.07 2.18
N GLN A 74 -13.06 -3.76 1.04
CA GLN A 74 -12.14 -4.81 0.60
C GLN A 74 -10.85 -4.18 0.05
N VAL A 75 -9.85 -4.00 0.92
CA VAL A 75 -8.48 -3.67 0.49
C VAL A 75 -7.70 -4.95 0.28
N THR A 76 -7.45 -5.31 -0.99
CA THR A 76 -6.56 -6.42 -1.34
C THR A 76 -5.17 -5.86 -1.64
N THR A 77 -4.30 -5.82 -0.64
CA THR A 77 -2.92 -5.32 -0.83
C THR A 77 -1.93 -6.48 -0.86
N MET A 78 -1.06 -6.49 -1.88
CA MET A 78 0.13 -7.34 -1.92
C MET A 78 1.26 -6.69 -1.13
N ILE A 79 1.78 -7.38 -0.12
CA ILE A 79 3.01 -7.01 0.59
C ILE A 79 4.09 -8.00 0.17
N ALA A 80 5.18 -7.50 -0.42
CA ALA A 80 6.31 -8.29 -0.86
C ALA A 80 7.59 -7.75 -0.20
N SER A 81 7.86 -8.14 1.04
CA SER A 81 9.19 -7.97 1.63
C SER A 81 9.89 -9.32 1.68
N SER A 82 10.48 -9.74 0.56
CA SER A 82 11.37 -10.91 0.52
C SER A 82 12.83 -10.45 0.59
N HIS A 83 13.48 -10.65 1.73
CA HIS A 83 14.92 -10.45 1.87
C HIS A 83 15.64 -11.75 1.54
N LEU A 84 16.16 -11.86 0.31
CA LEU A 84 17.09 -12.93 -0.04
C LEU A 84 18.50 -12.35 -0.02
N ALA A 85 19.23 -12.59 1.08
CA ALA A 85 20.67 -12.38 1.07
C ALA A 85 21.31 -13.59 0.41
N THR A 86 21.99 -13.39 -0.71
CA THR A 86 22.88 -14.42 -1.26
C THR A 86 24.23 -14.29 -0.57
N LYS A 87 25.11 -15.29 -0.69
CA LYS A 87 26.49 -15.19 -0.14
C LYS A 87 27.27 -13.98 -0.69
N GLN A 88 26.82 -13.38 -1.81
CA GLN A 88 27.57 -12.38 -2.56
C GLN A 88 26.87 -11.01 -2.63
N SER A 89 25.60 -10.90 -2.20
CA SER A 89 24.84 -9.66 -2.30
C SER A 89 23.79 -9.46 -1.20
N ILE A 90 23.54 -8.19 -0.86
CA ILE A 90 22.50 -7.75 0.08
C ILE A 90 21.60 -6.73 -0.62
N ALA A 91 20.28 -6.90 -0.50
CA ALA A 91 19.31 -5.90 -0.93
C ALA A 91 19.10 -4.83 0.15
N LEU A 92 19.39 -3.57 -0.19
CA LEU A 92 18.91 -2.40 0.54
C LEU A 92 17.53 -1.99 0.05
N LEU A 93 16.59 -1.87 0.99
CA LEU A 93 15.27 -1.33 0.72
C LEU A 93 15.20 0.14 1.14
N ALA A 94 14.39 0.90 0.42
CA ALA A 94 14.19 2.31 0.68
C ALA A 94 13.49 2.54 2.02
N THR A 95 14.19 3.14 2.98
CA THR A 95 13.65 3.52 4.28
C THR A 95 13.72 5.03 4.50
N ALA A 96 12.83 5.54 5.34
CA ALA A 96 12.79 6.95 5.75
C ALA A 96 12.45 7.06 7.24
N VAL A 97 13.08 7.98 7.97
CA VAL A 97 12.64 8.38 9.31
C VAL A 97 11.68 9.56 9.14
N VAL A 98 10.41 9.35 9.52
CA VAL A 98 9.34 10.31 9.31
C VAL A 98 8.81 10.85 10.65
N PRO A 99 8.86 12.17 10.88
CA PRO A 99 8.11 12.79 11.95
C PRO A 99 6.63 12.52 11.74
N THR A 100 6.01 11.86 12.70
CA THR A 100 4.61 11.43 12.61
C THR A 100 3.83 12.14 13.70
N ARG A 101 2.71 12.76 13.35
CA ARG A 101 1.92 13.61 14.24
C ARG A 101 0.51 13.06 14.39
N ASN A 102 0.00 13.04 15.62
CA ASN A 102 -1.41 12.75 15.92
C ASN A 102 -2.29 14.03 15.86
N GLU A 103 -3.59 13.88 16.03
CA GLU A 103 -4.55 15.02 16.00
C GLU A 103 -4.29 16.07 17.10
N GLU A 104 -3.68 15.68 18.21
CA GLU A 104 -3.34 16.56 19.33
C GLU A 104 -1.97 17.26 19.16
N GLY A 105 -1.27 17.01 18.05
CA GLY A 105 0.04 17.59 17.77
C GLY A 105 1.22 16.86 18.42
N HIS A 106 1.00 15.72 19.08
CA HIS A 106 2.09 14.87 19.60
C HIS A 106 2.87 14.23 18.45
N ILE A 107 4.20 14.38 18.49
CA ILE A 107 5.10 13.93 17.41
C ILE A 107 5.98 12.77 17.89
N VAL A 108 6.04 11.72 17.08
CA VAL A 108 6.97 10.59 17.24
C VAL A 108 7.71 10.38 15.92
N LEU A 109 9.02 10.15 15.98
CA LEU A 109 9.80 9.74 14.81
C LEU A 109 9.60 8.24 14.56
N LEU A 110 9.05 7.89 13.41
CA LEU A 110 8.84 6.50 13.01
C LEU A 110 9.73 6.16 11.83
N ARG A 111 10.26 4.93 11.82
CA ARG A 111 11.00 4.42 10.66
C ARG A 111 10.02 3.74 9.71
N ALA A 112 9.95 4.26 8.50
CA ALA A 112 9.07 3.80 7.44
C ALA A 112 9.85 3.03 6.37
N LEU A 113 9.27 1.93 5.89
CA LEU A 113 9.65 1.29 4.63
C LEU A 113 8.81 1.91 3.51
N ILE A 114 9.46 2.29 2.41
CA ILE A 114 8.78 2.78 1.21
C ILE A 114 8.66 1.63 0.22
N ASP A 115 7.44 1.23 -0.09
CA ASP A 115 7.17 0.04 -0.89
C ASP A 115 6.06 0.31 -1.91
N GLN A 116 6.46 0.53 -3.16
CA GLN A 116 5.53 0.68 -4.29
C GLN A 116 4.76 -0.60 -4.61
N GLY A 117 5.23 -1.77 -4.15
CA GLY A 117 4.52 -3.04 -4.29
C GLY A 117 3.26 -3.11 -3.45
N SER A 118 3.15 -2.28 -2.41
CA SER A 118 2.00 -2.21 -1.53
C SER A 118 0.96 -1.19 -2.01
N GLN A 119 -0.28 -1.64 -2.19
CA GLN A 119 -1.43 -0.80 -2.55
C GLN A 119 -1.96 0.09 -1.41
N ALA A 120 -1.51 -0.15 -0.17
CA ALA A 120 -1.95 0.59 1.01
C ALA A 120 -0.79 0.83 1.96
N ALA A 121 -0.93 1.84 2.82
CA ALA A 121 -0.03 2.06 3.94
C ALA A 121 -0.43 1.21 5.16
N PHE A 122 0.57 0.86 5.97
CA PHE A 122 0.39 0.11 7.20
C PHE A 122 1.16 0.74 8.34
N ILE A 123 0.66 0.60 9.57
CA ILE A 123 1.33 1.06 10.78
C ILE A 123 1.32 -0.06 11.81
N SER A 124 2.41 -0.18 12.58
CA SER A 124 2.48 -1.15 13.67
C SER A 124 1.56 -0.74 14.83
N GLU A 125 1.01 -1.73 15.51
CA GLU A 125 0.25 -1.53 16.75
C GLU A 125 1.08 -0.79 17.81
N ARG A 126 2.39 -1.06 17.89
CA ARG A 126 3.33 -0.35 18.77
C ARG A 126 3.39 1.14 18.45
N ALA A 127 3.58 1.51 17.19
CA ALA A 127 3.64 2.91 16.77
C ALA A 127 2.30 3.63 17.02
N THR A 128 1.19 2.92 16.78
CA THR A 128 -0.16 3.41 17.07
C THR A 128 -0.35 3.77 18.55
N GLN A 129 0.14 2.92 19.46
CA GLN A 129 0.08 3.16 20.90
C GLN A 129 0.99 4.32 21.34
N LEU A 130 2.22 4.39 20.81
CA LEU A 130 3.14 5.49 21.11
C LEU A 130 2.58 6.85 20.72
N LEU A 131 1.94 6.93 19.56
CA LEU A 131 1.28 8.14 19.06
C LEU A 131 -0.10 8.41 19.69
N LYS A 132 -0.61 7.48 20.50
CA LYS A 132 -1.97 7.52 21.07
C LYS A 132 -3.05 7.76 20.01
N LEU A 133 -2.94 7.11 18.86
CA LEU A 133 -3.88 7.32 17.75
C LEU A 133 -5.25 6.71 18.06
N LYS A 134 -6.29 7.44 17.68
CA LYS A 134 -7.65 6.92 17.68
C LYS A 134 -7.80 5.88 16.57
N LYS A 135 -8.24 4.68 16.94
CA LYS A 135 -8.47 3.57 16.01
C LYS A 135 -9.92 3.58 15.52
N HIS A 136 -10.09 3.43 14.22
CA HIS A 136 -11.38 3.29 13.58
C HIS A 136 -11.59 1.84 13.13
N PRO A 137 -12.67 1.16 13.56
CA PRO A 137 -12.93 -0.22 13.17
C PRO A 137 -13.13 -0.36 11.65
N VAL A 138 -12.48 -1.38 11.06
CA VAL A 138 -12.63 -1.76 9.66
C VAL A 138 -12.59 -3.28 9.53
N LYS A 139 -13.10 -3.81 8.41
CA LYS A 139 -12.96 -5.22 8.03
C LYS A 139 -12.19 -5.32 6.72
N GLY A 140 -10.86 -5.42 6.84
CA GLY A 140 -9.95 -5.56 5.69
C GLY A 140 -9.21 -6.89 5.70
N THR A 141 -8.73 -7.34 4.54
CA THR A 141 -7.86 -8.52 4.43
C THR A 141 -6.71 -8.25 3.48
N ILE A 142 -5.50 -8.23 4.01
CA ILE A 142 -4.25 -8.13 3.24
C ILE A 142 -3.97 -9.48 2.59
N VAL A 143 -3.49 -9.46 1.34
CA VAL A 143 -3.13 -10.65 0.57
C VAL A 143 -1.70 -10.52 0.09
N GLY A 144 -0.75 -11.06 0.84
CA GLY A 144 0.67 -11.01 0.51
C GLY A 144 1.11 -12.03 -0.55
N VAL A 145 2.41 -12.05 -0.83
CA VAL A 145 3.04 -13.05 -1.70
C VAL A 145 2.70 -14.47 -1.22
N GLY A 146 2.47 -15.38 -2.17
CA GLY A 146 2.06 -16.76 -1.88
C GLY A 146 0.59 -16.87 -1.43
N SER A 147 -0.24 -15.86 -1.68
CA SER A 147 -1.65 -15.79 -1.25
C SER A 147 -1.83 -15.84 0.27
N THR A 148 -0.82 -15.41 1.03
CA THR A 148 -0.88 -15.30 2.49
C THR A 148 -1.92 -14.24 2.89
N ARG A 149 -2.86 -14.60 3.76
CA ARG A 149 -3.96 -13.70 4.15
C ARG A 149 -3.78 -13.23 5.59
N THR A 150 -3.91 -11.92 5.80
CA THR A 150 -3.88 -11.31 7.14
C THR A 150 -5.07 -10.36 7.29
N ASP A 151 -5.89 -10.58 8.30
CA ASP A 151 -7.03 -9.70 8.58
C ASP A 151 -6.58 -8.43 9.30
N VAL A 152 -7.21 -7.33 8.91
CA VAL A 152 -7.02 -6.00 9.50
C VAL A 152 -8.32 -5.55 10.12
N LYS A 153 -8.23 -5.08 11.36
CA LYS A 153 -9.37 -4.67 12.17
C LYS A 153 -9.49 -3.16 12.37
N HIS A 154 -8.41 -2.42 12.13
CA HIS A 154 -8.38 -0.99 12.41
C HIS A 154 -7.64 -0.21 11.33
N VAL A 155 -8.09 1.02 11.12
CA VAL A 155 -7.39 2.08 10.39
C VAL A 155 -7.22 3.27 11.34
N VAL A 156 -6.20 4.08 11.14
CA VAL A 156 -5.95 5.31 11.90
C VAL A 156 -5.75 6.47 10.95
N GLN A 157 -5.98 7.69 11.42
CA GLN A 157 -5.60 8.93 10.71
C GLN A 157 -4.37 9.51 11.39
N LEU A 158 -3.39 9.95 10.61
CA LEU A 158 -2.22 10.67 11.12
C LEU A 158 -1.58 11.53 10.02
N GLU A 159 -0.65 12.39 10.41
CA GLU A 159 0.17 13.17 9.48
C GLU A 159 1.64 12.75 9.52
N ILE A 160 2.27 12.67 8.35
CA ILE A 160 3.72 12.49 8.22
C ILE A 160 4.39 13.76 7.67
N GLY A 161 5.44 14.20 8.34
CA GLY A 161 6.25 15.36 7.96
C GLY A 161 7.59 14.99 7.32
N SER A 162 8.42 16.00 7.07
CA SER A 162 9.81 15.85 6.64
C SER A 162 10.79 16.19 7.75
N ARG A 163 11.96 15.55 7.74
CA ARG A 163 13.10 15.94 8.59
C ARG A 163 13.81 17.20 8.08
N TRP A 164 13.59 17.54 6.81
CA TRP A 164 14.31 18.60 6.09
C TRP A 164 13.43 19.80 5.71
N ASP A 165 12.11 19.63 5.75
CA ASP A 165 11.14 20.67 5.43
C ASP A 165 10.02 20.66 6.48
N ASN A 166 10.01 21.68 7.34
CA ASN A 166 9.02 21.82 8.42
C ASN A 166 7.64 22.25 7.93
N LYS A 167 7.50 22.71 6.69
CA LYS A 167 6.22 23.11 6.09
C LYS A 167 5.50 21.94 5.47
N PHE A 168 6.22 20.89 5.12
CA PHE A 168 5.61 19.71 4.54
C PHE A 168 4.78 18.95 5.60
N SER A 169 3.53 18.64 5.25
CA SER A 169 2.72 17.62 5.93
C SER A 169 1.94 16.79 4.90
N LEU A 170 1.84 15.48 5.13
CA LEU A 170 1.01 14.56 4.34
C LEU A 170 0.11 13.77 5.26
N SER A 171 -1.20 13.97 5.13
CA SER A 171 -2.21 13.21 5.85
C SER A 171 -2.39 11.83 5.22
N ILE A 172 -2.35 10.78 6.02
CA ILE A 172 -2.46 9.39 5.57
C ILE A 172 -3.40 8.57 6.45
N GLN A 173 -3.87 7.45 5.90
CA GLN A 173 -4.79 6.52 6.56
C GLN A 173 -4.22 5.08 6.56
N PRO A 174 -3.19 4.79 7.38
CA PRO A 174 -2.59 3.48 7.40
C PRO A 174 -3.46 2.46 8.17
N TYR A 175 -3.44 1.23 7.69
CA TYR A 175 -4.05 0.09 8.34
C TYR A 175 -3.17 -0.43 9.49
N VAL A 176 -3.78 -0.73 10.63
CA VAL A 176 -3.05 -1.18 11.82
C VAL A 176 -2.77 -2.68 11.75
N ILE A 177 -1.49 -3.04 11.85
CA ILE A 177 -1.04 -4.43 11.93
C ILE A 177 -0.67 -4.77 13.37
N SER A 178 -1.32 -5.79 13.91
CA SER A 178 -1.12 -6.25 15.29
C SER A 178 0.21 -6.99 15.50
N LYS A 179 0.82 -7.48 14.41
CA LYS A 179 2.14 -8.13 14.40
C LYS A 179 3.21 -7.17 13.87
N GLN A 180 4.48 -7.58 13.90
CA GLN A 180 5.53 -6.85 13.20
C GLN A 180 5.21 -6.72 11.70
N LEU A 181 5.48 -5.54 11.14
CA LEU A 181 5.28 -5.29 9.70
C LEU A 181 6.27 -6.09 8.85
N THR A 182 7.53 -6.14 9.29
CA THR A 182 8.64 -6.82 8.61
C THR A 182 9.61 -7.37 9.65
N ALA A 183 10.56 -8.20 9.21
CA ALA A 183 11.80 -8.41 9.97
C ALA A 183 12.59 -7.09 10.09
N LYS A 184 13.69 -7.09 10.85
CA LYS A 184 14.61 -5.94 10.86
C LYS A 184 15.21 -5.72 9.47
N ILE A 185 15.29 -4.46 9.07
CA ILE A 185 15.80 -4.03 7.75
C ILE A 185 16.95 -3.04 7.93
N PRO A 186 18.09 -3.21 7.23
CA PRO A 186 18.54 -4.48 6.64
C PRO A 186 18.60 -5.61 7.68
N THR A 187 18.71 -6.87 7.23
CA THR A 187 18.79 -8.03 8.12
C THR A 187 20.12 -8.12 8.87
N GLN A 188 21.16 -7.47 8.34
CA GLN A 188 22.49 -7.36 8.93
C GLN A 188 23.05 -5.95 8.70
N VAL A 189 24.06 -5.57 9.49
CA VAL A 189 24.78 -4.32 9.27
C VAL A 189 25.47 -4.37 7.91
N ILE A 190 25.32 -3.29 7.15
CA ILE A 190 25.98 -3.12 5.87
C ILE A 190 27.15 -2.18 6.11
N THR A 191 28.35 -2.65 5.79
CA THR A 191 29.51 -1.78 5.70
C THR A 191 29.29 -0.82 4.54
N THR A 192 29.09 0.45 4.86
CA THR A 192 29.04 1.50 3.84
C THR A 192 30.45 1.64 3.27
N ASN A 193 30.71 0.98 2.15
CA ASN A 193 31.88 1.31 1.32
C ASN A 193 31.77 2.80 0.97
N ASN A 194 32.88 3.53 0.83
CA ASN A 194 32.90 4.97 0.50
C ASN A 194 32.20 5.24 -0.86
N TRP A 195 30.87 5.25 -0.86
CA TRP A 195 30.04 5.53 -2.01
C TRP A 195 30.03 7.04 -2.20
N GLN A 196 31.04 7.55 -2.90
CA GLN A 196 31.24 8.98 -3.14
C GLN A 196 29.99 9.63 -3.76
N HIS A 197 29.24 8.90 -4.59
CA HIS A 197 27.99 9.39 -5.18
C HIS A 197 26.85 9.61 -4.19
N LEU A 198 26.98 9.13 -2.95
CA LEU A 198 26.01 9.33 -1.87
C LEU A 198 26.48 10.32 -0.80
N GLU A 199 27.67 10.90 -0.97
CA GLU A 199 28.19 11.91 -0.05
C GLU A 199 27.34 13.18 -0.07
N ALA A 200 27.25 13.84 1.09
CA ALA A 200 26.51 15.10 1.29
C ALA A 200 25.00 15.05 0.96
N LEU A 201 24.40 13.87 0.80
CA LEU A 201 22.95 13.77 0.64
C LEU A 201 22.21 13.98 1.96
N ASN A 202 21.14 14.77 1.91
CA ASN A 202 20.18 14.88 3.00
C ASN A 202 19.33 13.60 3.08
N LEU A 203 19.84 12.58 3.78
CA LEU A 203 19.23 11.25 3.84
C LEU A 203 17.87 11.27 4.53
N ALA A 204 16.91 10.53 3.96
CA ALA A 204 15.60 10.29 4.57
C ALA A 204 15.72 9.39 5.81
N ASP A 205 16.55 8.35 5.76
CA ASP A 205 16.93 7.49 6.89
C ASP A 205 18.45 7.47 7.05
N PRO A 206 19.04 8.16 8.05
CA PRO A 206 20.48 8.11 8.32
C PRO A 206 20.98 6.72 8.75
N SER A 207 20.07 5.88 9.25
CA SER A 207 20.32 4.51 9.72
C SER A 207 19.95 3.44 8.70
N TYR A 208 19.87 3.78 7.41
CA TYR A 208 19.51 2.84 6.34
C TYR A 208 20.41 1.59 6.28
N HIS A 209 21.65 1.68 6.77
CA HIS A 209 22.66 0.61 6.74
C HIS A 209 22.68 -0.28 7.99
N THR A 210 21.87 0.03 9.02
CA THR A 210 21.83 -0.74 10.27
C THR A 210 20.49 -1.44 10.47
N PRO A 211 20.49 -2.69 10.98
CA PRO A 211 19.25 -3.41 11.24
C PRO A 211 18.33 -2.69 12.21
N GLY A 212 17.14 -2.33 11.75
CA GLY A 212 16.13 -1.67 12.56
C GLY A 212 14.73 -2.18 12.25
N SER A 213 13.85 -2.09 13.24
CA SER A 213 12.43 -2.38 13.05
C SER A 213 11.78 -1.31 12.17
N ILE A 214 10.74 -1.72 11.44
CA ILE A 214 9.89 -0.82 10.67
C ILE A 214 8.57 -0.60 11.40
N ASP A 215 8.21 0.66 11.56
CA ASP A 215 6.98 1.09 12.23
C ASP A 215 5.84 1.36 11.27
N MET A 216 6.17 1.70 10.04
CA MET A 216 5.22 2.06 9.01
C MET A 216 5.67 1.56 7.64
N LEU A 217 4.73 1.10 6.83
CA LEU A 217 4.95 0.81 5.43
C LEU A 217 4.16 1.85 4.64
N LEU A 218 4.83 2.59 3.75
CA LEU A 218 4.22 3.58 2.87
C LEU A 218 4.03 2.93 1.49
N GLY A 219 2.78 2.88 1.04
CA GLY A 219 2.42 2.24 -0.21
C GLY A 219 2.62 3.14 -1.42
N VAL A 220 2.18 2.66 -2.58
CA VAL A 220 2.27 3.38 -3.87
C VAL A 220 1.60 4.76 -3.81
N LYS A 221 0.47 4.89 -3.09
CA LYS A 221 -0.23 6.16 -2.92
C LYS A 221 0.65 7.20 -2.23
N GLU A 222 1.21 6.85 -1.07
CA GLU A 222 2.05 7.76 -0.30
C GLU A 222 3.36 8.06 -1.04
N TYR A 223 3.93 7.05 -1.71
CA TYR A 223 5.14 7.23 -2.52
C TYR A 223 4.93 8.27 -3.64
N THR A 224 3.81 8.20 -4.37
CA THR A 224 3.52 9.16 -5.45
C THR A 224 3.40 10.61 -4.96
N SER A 225 3.06 10.81 -3.69
CA SER A 225 2.98 12.14 -3.07
C SER A 225 4.33 12.69 -2.62
N ILE A 226 5.37 11.85 -2.51
CA ILE A 226 6.69 12.26 -1.99
C ILE A 226 7.81 12.18 -3.02
N ILE A 227 7.62 11.46 -4.12
CA ILE A 227 8.64 11.29 -5.17
C ILE A 227 9.06 12.63 -5.78
N GLN A 228 10.37 12.79 -6.02
CA GLN A 228 10.94 13.93 -6.75
C GLN A 228 11.77 13.44 -7.95
N GLN A 229 12.26 14.36 -8.78
CA GLN A 229 12.93 14.02 -10.04
C GLN A 229 14.37 13.52 -9.87
N GLY A 230 15.03 13.83 -8.75
CA GLY A 230 16.44 13.50 -8.55
C GLY A 230 16.68 12.00 -8.38
N ILE A 231 17.48 11.40 -9.27
CA ILE A 231 17.94 10.01 -9.16
C ILE A 231 19.45 9.98 -9.33
N ILE A 232 20.14 9.33 -8.41
CA ILE A 232 21.58 9.07 -8.51
C ILE A 232 21.77 7.56 -8.63
N LYS A 233 22.33 7.13 -9.75
CA LYS A 233 22.67 5.73 -9.99
C LYS A 233 24.14 5.53 -9.65
N GLY A 234 24.42 4.65 -8.69
CA GLY A 234 25.78 4.21 -8.41
C GLY A 234 26.31 3.25 -9.48
N PRO A 235 27.63 2.99 -9.50
CA PRO A 235 28.22 1.90 -10.27
C PRO A 235 27.59 0.53 -9.92
N PRO A 236 27.75 -0.49 -10.79
CA PRO A 236 27.30 -1.85 -10.50
C PRO A 236 27.79 -2.35 -9.14
N GLY A 237 26.90 -2.98 -8.36
CA GLY A 237 27.21 -3.49 -7.01
C GLY A 237 27.18 -2.43 -5.90
N THR A 238 26.75 -1.21 -6.21
CA THR A 238 26.54 -0.12 -5.24
C THR A 238 25.09 0.37 -5.29
N PRO A 239 24.58 1.02 -4.22
CA PRO A 239 23.19 1.42 -4.17
C PRO A 239 22.92 2.67 -5.03
N CYS A 240 21.64 2.85 -5.35
CA CYS A 240 21.10 4.07 -5.92
C CYS A 240 20.52 4.95 -4.81
N ALA A 241 20.32 6.23 -5.13
CA ALA A 241 19.53 7.15 -4.33
C ALA A 241 18.43 7.79 -5.16
N HIS A 242 17.29 8.03 -4.53
CA HIS A 242 16.18 8.78 -5.11
C HIS A 242 15.76 9.89 -4.17
N GLN A 243 15.70 11.09 -4.70
CA GLN A 243 15.21 12.26 -4.00
C GLN A 243 13.71 12.14 -3.74
N THR A 244 13.32 12.42 -2.50
CA THR A 244 11.91 12.57 -2.13
C THR A 244 11.74 13.83 -1.28
N SER A 245 10.51 14.25 -1.05
CA SER A 245 10.20 15.32 -0.08
C SER A 245 10.55 14.94 1.37
N ARG A 246 10.94 13.69 1.65
CA ARG A 246 11.48 13.20 2.95
C ARG A 246 13.01 13.25 3.04
N GLY A 247 13.70 13.60 1.95
CA GLY A 247 15.14 13.42 1.79
C GLY A 247 15.46 12.31 0.79
N TRP A 248 16.74 12.00 0.63
CA TRP A 248 17.22 10.95 -0.27
C TRP A 248 17.03 9.57 0.37
N ILE A 249 16.27 8.71 -0.31
CA ILE A 249 16.16 7.28 0.05
C ILE A 249 17.22 6.49 -0.68
N ILE A 250 17.81 5.52 0.01
CA ILE A 250 18.88 4.66 -0.52
C ILE A 250 18.32 3.25 -0.73
N PHE A 251 18.57 2.65 -1.89
CA PHE A 251 18.09 1.32 -2.23
C PHE A 251 18.95 0.68 -3.31
N GLY A 252 18.85 -0.64 -3.46
CA GLY A 252 19.55 -1.40 -4.50
C GLY A 252 20.27 -2.61 -3.94
N GLU A 253 20.80 -3.42 -4.85
CA GLU A 253 21.60 -4.59 -4.51
C GLU A 253 23.07 -4.18 -4.35
N ILE A 254 23.66 -4.57 -3.22
CA ILE A 254 25.05 -4.26 -2.88
C ILE A 254 25.86 -5.54 -2.89
N ASN A 255 27.02 -5.50 -3.54
CA ASN A 255 27.98 -6.59 -3.50
C ASN A 255 28.68 -6.62 -2.14
N THR A 256 28.66 -7.77 -1.47
CA THR A 256 29.35 -7.97 -0.20
C THR A 256 30.80 -8.39 -0.37
N ASN A 257 31.22 -8.68 -1.60
CA ASN A 257 32.56 -9.20 -1.90
C ASN A 257 33.47 -8.08 -2.41
N PRO A 258 34.53 -7.70 -1.68
CA PRO A 258 35.40 -6.57 -2.04
C PRO A 258 36.21 -6.78 -3.33
N GLU A 259 36.36 -8.01 -3.81
CA GLU A 259 37.15 -8.35 -5.01
C GLU A 259 36.54 -7.88 -6.35
N TYR A 260 35.27 -7.46 -6.36
CA TYR A 260 34.58 -7.01 -7.58
C TYR A 260 34.33 -5.50 -7.63
N THR A 261 34.96 -4.72 -6.74
CA THR A 261 34.61 -3.30 -6.60
C THR A 261 35.11 -2.44 -7.76
N TYR A 262 36.17 -2.81 -8.49
CA TYR A 262 36.60 -2.10 -9.71
C TYR A 262 37.38 -3.04 -10.66
N LYS A 263 36.81 -3.33 -11.83
CA LYS A 263 37.53 -3.59 -13.08
C LYS A 263 36.83 -2.87 -14.22
#